data_AF-A0A7Z9WJ45-F1
#
_entry.id   AF-A0A7Z9WJ45-F1
#
_cell.length_a   1.000
_cell.length_b   1.000
_cell.length_c   1.000
_cell.angle_alpha   90.00
_cell.angle_beta   90.00
_cell.angle_gamma   90.00
#
_symmetry.space_group_name_H-M   'P 1'
#
loop_
_entity.id
_entity.type
_entity.pdbx_description
1 polymer ?
#
loop_
_entity_poly.entity_id
_entity_poly.type
_entity_poly.pdbx_seq_one_letter_code
_entity_poly.pdbx_strand_id
1 'polypeptide(L)'
;MDRAELQEWMVRRAEDLIRRLKEATGWDEAPDVGKTQTSKAIEVAQAAASPLLFIHWLRYQAAREGARNKFWSRKLAGDNKTLAEAITEDVNELKGKSPAGELMENVALYLGYFRRALIGLKYLDKIRDP
;
A
#
# COMPACT_ATOMS: atom_id res chain seq x y z
N MET A 1 -13.24 -16.83 -1.16
CA MET A 1 -13.23 -15.53 -1.84
C MET A 1 -12.90 -15.82 -3.29
N ASP A 2 -13.77 -15.47 -4.21
CA ASP A 2 -13.45 -15.57 -5.63
C ASP A 2 -12.46 -14.46 -6.05
N ARG A 3 -12.05 -14.48 -7.32
CA ARG A 3 -11.07 -13.52 -7.85
C ARG A 3 -11.59 -12.08 -7.81
N ALA A 4 -12.87 -11.86 -8.07
CA ALA A 4 -13.47 -10.53 -8.09
C ALA A 4 -13.56 -9.97 -6.67
N GLU A 5 -14.06 -10.76 -5.72
CA GLU A 5 -14.14 -10.40 -4.31
C GLU A 5 -12.75 -10.06 -3.73
N LEU A 6 -11.70 -10.79 -4.14
CA LEU A 6 -10.32 -10.52 -3.72
C LEU A 6 -9.80 -9.20 -4.28
N GLN A 7 -10.09 -8.89 -5.54
CA GLN A 7 -9.72 -7.61 -6.13
C GLN A 7 -10.45 -6.44 -5.49
N GLU A 8 -11.76 -6.57 -5.23
CA GLU A 8 -12.51 -5.56 -4.50
C GLU A 8 -11.98 -5.34 -3.10
N TRP A 9 -11.64 -6.41 -2.38
CA TRP A 9 -10.99 -6.30 -1.07
C TRP A 9 -9.67 -5.54 -1.17
N MET A 10 -8.81 -5.86 -2.15
CA MET A 10 -7.53 -5.17 -2.35
C MET A 10 -7.72 -3.67 -2.66
N VAL A 11 -8.71 -3.32 -3.49
CA VAL A 11 -9.05 -1.92 -3.81
C VAL A 11 -9.50 -1.19 -2.54
N ARG A 12 -10.44 -1.76 -1.78
CA ARG A 12 -10.96 -1.14 -0.56
C ARG A 12 -9.87 -0.92 0.49
N ARG A 13 -8.97 -1.90 0.68
CA ARG A 13 -7.83 -1.76 1.61
C ARG A 13 -6.84 -0.69 1.14
N ALA A 14 -6.50 -0.70 -0.14
CA ALA A 14 -5.63 0.29 -0.74
C ALA A 14 -6.18 1.73 -0.56
N GLU A 15 -7.47 1.94 -0.83
CA GLU A 15 -8.10 3.24 -0.64
C GLU A 15 -8.15 3.67 0.82
N ASP A 16 -8.51 2.77 1.74
CA ASP A 16 -8.56 3.05 3.18
C ASP A 16 -7.20 3.56 3.69
N LEU A 17 -6.11 2.86 3.36
CA LEU A 17 -4.77 3.30 3.75
C LEU A 17 -4.43 4.68 3.21
N ILE A 18 -4.79 4.95 1.95
CA ILE A 18 -4.51 6.24 1.32
C ILE A 18 -5.35 7.37 1.92
N ARG A 19 -6.62 7.11 2.28
CA ARG A 19 -7.46 8.09 2.99
C ARG A 19 -6.89 8.42 4.36
N ARG A 20 -6.49 7.40 5.13
CA ARG A 20 -5.88 7.58 6.44
C ARG A 20 -4.51 8.27 6.36
N LEU A 21 -3.77 8.04 5.29
CA LEU A 21 -2.52 8.75 5.00
C LEU A 21 -2.80 10.23 4.64
N LYS A 22 -3.81 10.50 3.81
CA LYS A 22 -4.27 11.86 3.48
C LYS A 22 -4.67 12.62 4.74
N GLU A 23 -5.48 12.02 5.59
CA GLU A 23 -5.91 12.62 6.86
C GLU A 23 -4.72 12.94 7.78
N ALA A 24 -3.73 12.06 7.88
CA ALA A 24 -2.55 12.28 8.72
C ALA A 24 -1.57 13.33 8.16
N THR A 25 -1.57 13.56 6.85
CA THR A 25 -0.56 14.40 6.17
C THR A 25 -1.10 15.70 5.62
N GLY A 26 -2.41 15.82 5.43
CA GLY A 26 -3.05 16.94 4.72
C GLY A 26 -2.75 16.96 3.22
N TRP A 27 -2.31 15.85 2.61
CA TRP A 27 -1.99 15.82 1.19
C TRP A 27 -3.24 15.88 0.31
N ASP A 28 -3.33 16.89 -0.54
CA ASP A 28 -4.34 16.95 -1.60
C ASP A 28 -3.90 16.23 -2.88
N GLU A 29 -2.59 16.10 -3.09
CA GLU A 29 -1.99 15.42 -4.24
C GLU A 29 -0.86 14.50 -3.78
N ALA A 30 -0.64 13.41 -4.52
CA ALA A 30 0.44 12.50 -4.23
C ALA A 30 1.80 13.20 -4.33
N PRO A 31 2.65 13.14 -3.28
CA PRO A 31 4.00 13.64 -3.39
C PRO A 31 4.82 12.75 -4.32
N ASP A 32 5.78 13.33 -5.03
CA ASP A 32 6.59 12.59 -6.01
C ASP A 32 7.40 11.46 -5.36
N VAL A 33 7.86 11.66 -4.12
CA VAL A 33 8.51 10.60 -3.35
C VAL A 33 7.59 9.39 -3.17
N GLY A 34 6.30 9.59 -2.88
CA GLY A 34 5.34 8.52 -2.71
C GLY A 34 5.07 7.76 -4.01
N LYS A 35 4.95 8.48 -5.14
CA LYS A 35 4.78 7.87 -6.46
C LYS A 35 5.97 6.97 -6.81
N THR A 36 7.19 7.49 -6.65
CA THR A 36 8.43 6.76 -6.96
C THR A 36 8.64 5.56 -6.03
N GLN A 37 8.46 5.76 -4.72
CA GLN A 37 8.59 4.68 -3.74
C GLN A 37 7.58 3.56 -4.00
N THR A 38 6.33 3.90 -4.32
CA THR A 38 5.31 2.90 -4.61
C THR A 38 5.60 2.15 -5.91
N SER A 39 6.05 2.82 -6.97
CA SER A 39 6.53 2.13 -8.18
C SER A 39 7.64 1.12 -7.84
N LYS A 40 8.60 1.52 -6.98
CA LYS A 40 9.67 0.62 -6.55
C LYS A 40 9.16 -0.56 -5.73
N ALA A 41 8.16 -0.35 -4.87
CA ALA A 41 7.54 -1.42 -4.09
C ALA A 41 6.88 -2.47 -5.00
N ILE A 42 6.22 -2.04 -6.08
CA ILE A 42 5.62 -2.95 -7.07
C ILE A 42 6.70 -3.79 -7.74
N GLU A 43 7.79 -3.18 -8.22
CA GLU A 43 8.92 -3.91 -8.82
C GLU A 43 9.50 -4.96 -7.85
N VAL A 44 9.67 -4.58 -6.58
CA VAL A 44 10.20 -5.49 -5.56
C VAL A 44 9.22 -6.62 -5.25
N ALA A 45 7.92 -6.34 -5.17
CA ALA A 45 6.91 -7.38 -4.97
C ALA A 45 6.88 -8.38 -6.14
N GLN A 46 7.02 -7.90 -7.38
CA GLN A 46 7.09 -8.76 -8.58
C GLN A 46 8.35 -9.63 -8.60
N ALA A 47 9.48 -9.11 -8.12
CA ALA A 47 10.76 -9.84 -8.10
C ALA A 47 10.97 -10.70 -6.84
N ALA A 48 10.19 -10.50 -5.78
CA ALA A 48 10.39 -11.17 -4.50
C ALA A 48 9.84 -12.60 -4.53
N ALA A 49 10.67 -13.56 -4.13
CA ALA A 49 10.28 -14.97 -4.03
C ALA A 49 9.36 -15.29 -2.84
N SER A 50 9.17 -14.34 -1.91
CA SER A 50 8.32 -14.55 -0.74
C SER A 50 7.86 -13.23 -0.11
N PRO A 51 6.74 -13.23 0.65
CA PRO A 51 6.31 -12.07 1.42
C PRO A 51 7.35 -11.63 2.47
N LEU A 52 8.14 -12.56 3.01
CA LEU A 52 9.19 -12.24 3.98
C LEU A 52 10.23 -11.27 3.40
N LEU A 53 10.68 -11.51 2.16
CA LEU A 53 11.65 -10.65 1.47
C LEU A 53 11.07 -9.25 1.21
N PHE A 54 9.82 -9.19 0.77
CA PHE A 54 9.12 -7.93 0.56
C PHE A 54 8.97 -7.12 1.87
N ILE A 55 8.56 -7.78 2.95
CA ILE A 55 8.42 -7.15 4.28
C ILE A 55 9.78 -6.67 4.81
N HIS A 56 10.86 -7.43 4.61
CA HIS A 56 12.20 -6.97 4.98
C HIS A 56 12.64 -5.74 4.20
N TRP A 57 12.32 -5.69 2.90
CA TRP A 57 12.56 -4.50 2.08
C TRP A 57 11.78 -3.29 2.61
N LEU A 58 10.48 -3.45 2.93
CA LEU A 58 9.66 -2.38 3.52
C LEU A 58 10.25 -1.85 4.82
N ARG A 59 10.66 -2.74 5.73
CA ARG A 59 11.32 -2.37 6.99
C ARG A 59 12.57 -1.55 6.74
N TYR A 60 13.41 -1.98 5.81
CA TYR A 60 14.63 -1.26 5.43
C TYR A 60 14.31 0.12 4.86
N GLN A 61 13.32 0.25 3.96
CA GLN A 61 12.94 1.55 3.42
C GLN A 61 12.46 2.48 4.53
N ALA A 62 11.55 2.02 5.40
CA ALA A 62 11.02 2.82 6.50
C ALA A 62 12.12 3.29 7.47
N ALA A 63 13.10 2.43 7.78
CA ALA A 63 14.20 2.77 8.67
C ALA A 63 15.19 3.78 8.06
N ARG A 64 15.35 3.78 6.73
CA ARG A 64 16.31 4.65 6.03
C ARG A 64 15.77 6.06 5.76
N GLU A 65 14.47 6.29 5.91
CA GLU A 65 13.86 7.59 5.60
C GLU A 65 14.33 8.70 6.54
N GLY A 66 14.94 9.74 5.96
CA GLY A 66 15.21 11.00 6.65
C GLY A 66 13.98 11.91 6.70
N ALA A 67 14.05 12.98 7.50
CA ALA A 67 12.94 13.92 7.73
C ALA A 67 12.29 14.49 6.46
N ARG A 68 13.07 14.70 5.39
CA ARG A 68 12.58 15.29 4.13
C ARG A 68 11.94 14.29 3.16
N ASN A 69 12.17 12.99 3.35
CA ASN A 69 11.77 11.94 2.40
C ASN A 69 10.89 10.86 3.05
N LYS A 70 10.17 11.21 4.12
CA LYS A 70 9.28 10.27 4.82
C LYS A 70 8.08 9.90 3.95
N PHE A 71 7.87 8.61 3.76
CA PHE A 71 6.70 8.03 3.12
C PHE A 71 6.28 6.75 3.86
N TRP A 72 7.12 5.73 3.86
CA TRP A 72 6.86 4.45 4.52
C TRP A 72 6.78 4.55 6.05
N SER A 73 7.56 5.47 6.64
CA SER A 73 7.58 5.73 8.08
C SER A 73 6.49 6.68 8.56
N ARG A 74 5.61 7.18 7.68
CA ARG A 74 4.51 8.08 8.07
C ARG A 74 3.47 7.33 8.87
N LYS A 75 3.03 7.96 9.97
CA LYS A 75 1.91 7.48 10.77
C LYS A 75 0.59 7.71 10.03
N LEU A 76 -0.33 6.77 10.16
CA LEU A 76 -1.68 6.87 9.59
C LEU A 76 -2.62 7.54 10.60
N ALA A 77 -3.70 8.13 10.12
CA ALA A 77 -4.75 8.63 10.99
C ALA A 77 -5.51 7.45 11.63
N GLY A 78 -5.97 7.65 12.86
CA GLY A 78 -6.79 6.68 13.60
C GLY A 78 -6.05 5.46 14.17
N ASP A 79 -4.74 5.32 13.91
CA ASP A 79 -3.89 4.35 14.61
C ASP A 79 -2.50 4.91 14.91
N ASN A 80 -1.68 4.16 15.65
CA ASN A 80 -0.28 4.50 15.88
C ASN A 80 0.66 3.69 14.97
N LYS A 81 0.19 3.22 13.81
CA LYS A 81 0.98 2.43 12.86
C LYS A 81 1.53 3.34 11.77
N THR A 82 2.69 2.94 11.27
CA THR A 82 3.28 3.49 10.05
C THR A 82 2.64 2.87 8.82
N LEU A 83 2.76 3.53 7.67
CA LEU A 83 2.32 2.99 6.39
C LEU A 83 2.95 1.62 6.10
N ALA A 84 4.24 1.43 6.40
CA ALA A 84 4.92 0.15 6.25
C ALA A 84 4.35 -0.96 7.13
N GLU A 85 4.00 -0.65 8.38
CA GLU A 85 3.35 -1.59 9.29
C GLU A 85 1.96 -1.99 8.77
N ALA A 86 1.16 -1.03 8.31
CA ALA A 86 -0.18 -1.30 7.79
C ALA A 86 -0.15 -2.13 6.49
N ILE A 87 0.76 -1.84 5.56
CA ILE A 87 0.95 -2.68 4.37
C ILE A 87 1.41 -4.09 4.74
N THR A 88 2.24 -4.23 5.78
CA THR A 88 2.68 -5.55 6.25
C THR A 88 1.49 -6.38 6.77
N GLU A 89 0.53 -5.74 7.44
CA GLU A 89 -0.71 -6.40 7.87
C GLU A 89 -1.56 -6.84 6.67
N ASP A 90 -1.74 -5.96 5.68
CA ASP A 90 -2.47 -6.29 4.46
C ASP A 90 -1.83 -7.46 3.69
N VAL A 91 -0.49 -7.51 3.63
CA VAL A 91 0.24 -8.64 3.03
C VAL A 91 -0.01 -9.94 3.80
N ASN A 92 -0.07 -9.88 5.13
CA ASN A 92 -0.37 -11.05 5.96
C ASN A 92 -1.83 -11.50 5.81
N GLU A 93 -2.77 -10.57 5.68
CA GLU A 93 -4.17 -10.89 5.38
C GLU A 93 -4.31 -11.51 3.98
N LEU A 94 -3.60 -10.98 2.98
CA LEU A 94 -3.56 -11.52 1.63
C LEU A 94 -3.07 -12.97 1.61
N LYS A 95 -2.16 -13.36 2.50
CA LYS A 95 -1.71 -14.75 2.64
C LYS A 95 -2.86 -15.72 2.95
N GLY A 96 -3.85 -15.28 3.73
CA GLY A 96 -5.03 -16.09 4.06
C GLY A 96 -6.14 -16.06 3.00
N LYS A 97 -6.06 -15.13 2.04
CA LYS A 97 -7.09 -14.92 1.00
C LYS A 97 -6.65 -15.33 -0.40
N SER A 98 -5.34 -15.36 -0.64
CA SER A 98 -4.75 -15.66 -1.95
C SER A 98 -4.76 -17.17 -2.24
N PRO A 99 -5.01 -17.57 -3.50
CA PRO A 99 -4.72 -18.92 -3.95
C PRO A 99 -3.25 -19.30 -3.72
N ALA A 100 -3.00 -20.60 -3.56
CA ALA A 100 -1.64 -21.11 -3.41
C ALA A 100 -0.78 -20.78 -4.64
N GLY A 101 0.38 -20.17 -4.42
CA GLY A 101 1.30 -19.76 -5.48
C GLY A 101 1.09 -18.34 -6.02
N GLU A 102 -0.06 -17.72 -5.78
CA GLU A 102 -0.41 -16.39 -6.35
C GLU A 102 -0.17 -15.22 -5.39
N LEU A 103 0.33 -15.48 -4.18
CA LEU A 103 0.42 -14.46 -3.13
C LEU A 103 1.21 -13.22 -3.58
N MET A 104 2.41 -13.39 -4.15
CA MET A 104 3.24 -12.24 -4.53
C MET A 104 2.68 -11.47 -5.73
N GLU A 105 1.99 -12.17 -6.64
CA GLU A 105 1.24 -11.53 -7.74
C GLU A 105 0.11 -10.67 -7.17
N ASN A 106 -0.63 -11.19 -6.19
CA ASN A 106 -1.67 -10.43 -5.50
C ASN A 106 -1.11 -9.27 -4.67
N VAL A 107 0.06 -9.42 -4.04
CA VAL A 107 0.75 -8.29 -3.36
C VAL A 107 1.12 -7.21 -4.36
N ALA A 108 1.69 -7.56 -5.52
CA ALA A 108 2.02 -6.59 -6.57
C ALA A 108 0.77 -5.90 -7.11
N LEU A 109 -0.33 -6.65 -7.30
CA LEU A 109 -1.60 -6.12 -7.76
C LEU A 109 -2.22 -5.16 -6.73
N TYR A 110 -2.23 -5.53 -5.45
CA TYR A 110 -2.63 -4.69 -4.32
C TYR A 110 -1.84 -3.37 -4.29
N LEU A 111 -0.51 -3.43 -4.40
CA LEU A 111 0.34 -2.22 -4.47
C LEU A 111 0.03 -1.38 -5.72
N GLY A 112 -0.36 -2.03 -6.82
CA GLY A 112 -0.85 -1.37 -8.02
C GLY A 112 -2.15 -0.59 -7.79
N TYR A 113 -3.09 -1.12 -7.00
CA TYR A 113 -4.29 -0.39 -6.57
C TYR A 113 -3.94 0.73 -5.59
N PHE A 114 -3.07 0.46 -4.61
CA PHE A 114 -2.55 1.46 -3.68
C PHE A 114 -1.92 2.65 -4.40
N ARG A 115 -1.10 2.41 -5.44
CA ARG A 115 -0.52 3.47 -6.27
C ARG A 115 -1.58 4.30 -6.99
N ARG A 116 -2.60 3.64 -7.53
CA ARG A 116 -3.70 4.31 -8.24
C ARG A 116 -4.52 5.17 -7.28
N ALA A 117 -4.83 4.66 -6.09
CA ALA A 117 -5.49 5.43 -5.03
C ALA A 117 -4.62 6.62 -4.60
N LEU A 118 -3.31 6.43 -4.42
CA LEU A 118 -2.37 7.51 -4.11
C LEU A 118 -2.39 8.59 -5.21
N ILE A 119 -2.27 8.23 -6.49
CA ILE A 119 -2.33 9.20 -7.59
C ILE A 119 -3.69 9.91 -7.66
N GLY A 120 -4.76 9.17 -7.39
CA GLY A 120 -6.14 9.66 -7.36
C GLY A 120 -6.55 10.40 -6.08
N LEU A 121 -5.62 10.71 -5.17
CA LEU A 121 -5.89 11.24 -3.82
C LEU A 121 -6.93 12.38 -3.77
N LYS A 122 -6.81 13.31 -4.72
CA LYS A 122 -7.68 14.49 -4.87
C LYS A 122 -9.14 14.14 -5.15
N TYR A 123 -9.39 12.94 -5.66
CA TYR A 123 -10.68 12.48 -6.17
C TYR A 123 -11.32 11.37 -5.34
N LEU A 124 -10.61 10.80 -4.35
CA LEU A 124 -11.16 9.72 -3.51
C LEU A 124 -12.48 10.10 -2.81
N ASP A 125 -12.66 11.39 -2.50
CA ASP A 125 -13.89 11.90 -1.88
C ASP A 125 -14.92 12.44 -2.88
N LYS A 126 -14.55 12.54 -4.16
CA LYS A 126 -15.34 13.19 -5.21
C LYS A 126 -15.97 12.21 -6.18
N ILE A 127 -15.31 11.08 -6.43
CA ILE A 127 -15.78 10.02 -7.31
C ILE A 127 -15.97 8.80 -6.43
N ARG A 128 -17.23 8.43 -6.19
CA ARG A 128 -17.60 7.30 -5.34
C ARG A 128 -18.54 6.39 -6.12
N ASP A 129 -18.31 5.09 -5.98
CA ASP A 129 -19.31 4.08 -6.32
C ASP A 129 -20.50 4.26 -5.36
N PRO A 130 -21.75 4.38 -5.85
CA PRO A 130 -22.94 4.61 -5.03
C PRO A 130 -23.16 3.59 -3.89
#